data_AF-A0AAV0ST62-F1
#
_entry.id   AF-A0AAV0ST62-F1
#
_cell.length_a   1.000
_cell.length_b   1.000
_cell.length_c   1.000
_cell.angle_alpha   90.00
_cell.angle_beta   90.00
_cell.angle_gamma   90.00
#
_symmetry.space_group_name_H-M   'P 1'
#
loop_
_entity.id
_entity.type
_entity.pdbx_description
1 polymer ?
#
loop_
_entity_poly.entity_id
_entity_poly.type
_entity_poly.pdbx_seq_one_letter_code
_entity_poly.pdbx_strand_id
1 'polypeptide(L)'
;MAEQSPQTPMDLGLLSSPQASEYLPSISPTVVYSTGQAAWTPQELQTLHAALTQYPLDHFDNVTRYIKVAATLPRKCVRDVAFKVKALGCPSAQPATGIKRMKIEPYQEPNPQTTAIAELEETRLAALLQDNILAINTMRTNLLNGRADENCSQMLRFRGNCETVLSALSGICTSIPPLPLQLDTSLIDGDNAGTNNRISSNKNQ
;
A
#
# COMPACT_ATOMS: atom_id res chain seq x y z
N MET A 1 55.20 25.74 18.45
CA MET A 1 53.96 26.34 17.88
C MET A 1 53.51 25.39 16.79
N ALA A 2 52.56 24.50 17.13
CA ALA A 2 51.14 24.59 16.72
C ALA A 2 51.01 24.14 15.24
N GLU A 3 50.12 23.24 14.84
CA GLU A 3 48.78 22.92 15.34
C GLU A 3 48.35 21.57 14.75
N GLN A 4 47.71 20.72 15.56
CA GLN A 4 46.97 19.56 15.09
C GLN A 4 45.63 20.02 14.52
N SER A 5 45.30 19.66 13.28
CA SER A 5 43.97 19.88 12.70
C SER A 5 43.15 18.57 12.76
N PRO A 6 41.92 18.56 13.31
CA PRO A 6 41.11 17.35 13.42
C PRO A 6 40.32 17.06 12.14
N GLN A 7 40.20 15.76 11.85
CA GLN A 7 39.32 15.17 10.85
C GLN A 7 37.84 15.51 11.16
N THR A 8 37.15 16.13 10.22
CA THR A 8 35.68 16.26 10.22
C THR A 8 35.12 15.28 9.18
N PRO A 9 34.31 14.28 9.58
CA PRO A 9 33.55 13.50 8.61
C PRO A 9 32.39 14.34 8.08
N MET A 10 32.29 14.42 6.76
CA MET A 10 31.16 15.01 6.03
C MET A 10 29.88 14.23 6.37
N ASP A 11 29.06 14.82 7.23
CA ASP A 11 27.70 14.37 7.52
C ASP A 11 26.87 14.54 6.25
N LEU A 12 26.55 13.42 5.59
CA LEU A 12 25.60 13.36 4.48
C LEU A 12 24.21 13.66 5.05
N GLY A 13 23.91 14.96 5.14
CA GLY A 13 22.58 15.46 5.44
C GLY A 13 21.57 14.85 4.47
N LEU A 14 20.85 13.84 4.96
CA LEU A 14 19.63 13.34 4.34
C LEU A 14 18.70 14.54 4.18
N LEU A 15 18.56 15.02 2.95
CA LEU A 15 17.53 15.99 2.57
C LEU A 15 16.19 15.39 3.00
N SER A 16 15.72 15.86 4.15
CA SER A 16 14.39 15.54 4.66
C SER A 16 13.41 16.03 3.61
N SER A 17 12.78 15.09 2.91
CA SER A 17 11.66 15.40 2.01
C SER A 17 10.66 16.25 2.79
N PRO A 18 10.17 17.38 2.23
CA PRO A 18 9.12 18.14 2.87
C PRO A 18 7.93 17.20 3.07
N GLN A 19 7.61 16.94 4.34
CA GLN A 19 6.51 16.06 4.70
C GLN A 19 5.24 16.66 4.11
N ALA A 20 4.46 15.84 3.40
CA ALA A 20 3.15 16.21 2.84
C ALA A 20 2.13 16.75 3.88
N SER A 21 2.52 16.78 5.16
CA SER A 21 1.76 17.36 6.26
C SER A 21 1.56 18.87 6.16
N GLU A 22 2.40 19.62 5.42
CA GLU A 22 2.27 21.08 5.32
C GLU A 22 1.16 21.56 4.35
N TYR A 23 0.66 20.69 3.47
CA TYR A 23 -0.24 21.09 2.37
C TYR A 23 -1.71 20.69 2.54
N LEU A 24 -2.10 20.16 3.71
CA LEU A 24 -3.50 19.82 3.98
C LEU A 24 -4.09 20.79 5.02
N PRO A 25 -4.93 21.76 4.61
CA PRO A 25 -5.82 22.41 5.55
C PRO A 25 -6.68 21.33 6.23
N SER A 26 -6.68 21.36 7.57
CA SER A 26 -7.50 20.48 8.42
C SER A 26 -8.96 20.54 7.95
N ILE A 27 -9.40 19.50 7.26
CA ILE A 27 -10.81 19.28 6.99
C ILE A 27 -11.47 18.80 8.30
N SER A 28 -11.93 19.78 9.08
CA SER A 28 -12.64 19.65 10.35
C SER A 28 -11.78 19.14 11.52
N PRO A 29 -11.75 19.84 12.68
CA PRO A 29 -10.98 19.43 13.86
C PRO A 29 -11.49 18.12 14.48
N THR A 30 -12.66 17.63 14.06
CA THR A 30 -13.29 16.41 14.59
C THR A 30 -12.82 15.13 13.88
N VAL A 31 -12.26 15.23 12.67
CA VAL A 31 -11.92 14.03 11.88
C VAL A 31 -10.40 13.92 11.73
N VAL A 32 -9.79 13.10 12.58
CA VAL A 32 -8.37 12.75 12.48
C VAL A 32 -8.20 11.74 11.34
N TYR A 33 -7.70 12.19 10.19
CA TYR A 33 -7.19 11.30 9.14
C TYR A 33 -5.75 10.92 9.50
N SER A 34 -5.41 9.63 9.49
CA SER A 34 -4.07 9.15 9.86
C SER A 34 -3.02 9.68 8.87
N THR A 35 -2.18 10.63 9.31
CA THR A 35 -1.08 11.19 8.54
C THR A 35 0.26 10.60 9.01
N GLY A 36 0.59 9.43 8.48
CA GLY A 36 1.97 8.92 8.35
C GLY A 36 2.70 8.44 9.60
N GLN A 37 2.52 9.04 10.78
CA GLN A 37 3.20 8.62 12.01
C GLN A 37 2.30 8.72 13.25
N ALA A 38 1.64 7.61 13.59
CA ALA A 38 0.95 7.48 14.87
C ALA A 38 1.93 7.00 15.95
N ALA A 39 2.92 7.83 16.34
CA ALA A 39 3.72 7.56 17.53
C ALA A 39 2.79 7.42 18.75
N TRP A 40 2.91 6.32 19.49
CA TRP A 40 2.07 6.03 20.66
C TRP A 40 2.81 6.44 21.93
N THR A 41 2.23 7.35 22.70
CA THR A 41 2.76 7.67 24.03
C THR A 41 2.39 6.57 25.04
N PRO A 42 3.13 6.43 26.16
CA PRO A 42 2.78 5.47 27.21
C PRO A 42 1.37 5.71 27.78
N GLN A 43 0.98 6.98 27.90
CA GLN A 43 -0.36 7.37 28.36
C GLN A 43 -1.45 6.90 27.38
N GLU A 44 -1.29 7.15 26.08
CA GLU A 44 -2.24 6.69 25.05
C GLU A 44 -2.34 5.17 25.02
N LEU A 45 -1.23 4.46 25.23
CA LEU A 45 -1.23 3.00 25.29
C LEU A 45 -1.98 2.48 26.52
N GLN A 46 -1.83 3.13 27.67
CA GLN A 46 -2.61 2.80 28.88
C GLN A 46 -4.11 3.03 28.65
N THR A 47 -4.48 4.15 28.04
CA THR A 47 -5.87 4.44 27.65
C THR A 47 -6.41 3.41 26.65
N LEU A 48 -5.59 2.96 25.70
CA LEU A 48 -5.95 1.89 24.77
C LEU A 48 -6.26 0.59 25.50
N HIS A 49 -5.38 0.13 26.40
CA HIS A 49 -5.59 -1.09 27.17
C HIS A 49 -6.85 -1.01 28.04
N ALA A 50 -7.08 0.11 28.73
CA ALA A 50 -8.27 0.33 29.54
C ALA A 50 -9.56 0.35 28.68
N ALA A 51 -9.51 0.94 27.48
CA ALA A 51 -10.66 0.95 26.59
C ALA A 51 -10.94 -0.45 26.00
N LEU A 52 -9.90 -1.26 25.73
CA LEU A 52 -10.08 -2.63 25.25
C LEU A 52 -10.69 -3.56 26.31
N THR A 53 -10.39 -3.36 27.60
CA THR A 53 -11.06 -4.09 28.68
C THR A 53 -12.50 -3.61 28.86
N GLN A 54 -12.78 -2.32 28.64
CA GLN A 54 -14.13 -1.76 28.69
C GLN A 54 -15.04 -2.23 27.54
N TYR A 55 -14.47 -2.51 26.36
CA TYR A 55 -15.21 -2.96 25.18
C TYR A 55 -14.77 -4.36 24.73
N PRO A 56 -15.23 -5.44 25.39
CA PRO A 56 -14.78 -6.80 25.14
C PRO A 56 -15.26 -7.39 23.79
N LEU A 57 -14.59 -8.46 23.34
CA LEU A 57 -14.90 -9.22 22.12
C LEU A 57 -16.28 -9.86 22.10
N ASP A 58 -16.78 -10.20 23.27
CA ASP A 58 -18.03 -10.94 23.43
C ASP A 58 -19.26 -10.07 23.10
N HIS A 59 -19.15 -8.74 23.25
CA HIS A 59 -20.27 -7.81 23.10
C HIS A 59 -20.13 -6.82 21.93
N PHE A 60 -18.90 -6.61 21.43
CA PHE A 60 -18.63 -5.65 20.35
C PHE A 60 -17.81 -6.31 19.25
N ASP A 61 -18.27 -6.22 18.01
CA ASP A 61 -17.48 -6.59 16.84
C ASP A 61 -16.24 -5.69 16.72
N ASN A 62 -15.25 -6.11 15.91
CA ASN A 62 -13.97 -5.38 15.81
C ASN A 62 -14.15 -3.94 15.31
N VAL A 63 -15.06 -3.69 14.37
CA VAL A 63 -15.26 -2.35 13.81
C VAL A 63 -15.85 -1.43 14.88
N THR A 64 -16.96 -1.84 15.50
CA THR A 64 -17.62 -1.06 16.56
C THR A 64 -16.70 -0.86 17.76
N ARG A 65 -15.94 -1.88 18.15
CA ARG A 65 -14.97 -1.77 19.24
C ARG A 65 -13.91 -0.72 18.93
N TYR A 66 -13.29 -0.78 17.75
CA TYR A 66 -12.21 0.16 17.41
C TYR A 66 -12.72 1.59 17.25
N ILE A 67 -13.97 1.79 16.82
CA ILE A 67 -14.61 3.10 16.81
C ILE A 67 -14.73 3.64 18.24
N LYS A 68 -15.27 2.84 19.17
CA LYS A 68 -15.44 3.25 20.57
C LYS A 68 -14.11 3.51 21.27
N VAL A 69 -13.08 2.72 20.96
CA VAL A 69 -11.72 2.92 21.48
C VAL A 69 -11.05 4.15 20.87
N ALA A 70 -11.19 4.40 19.57
CA ALA A 70 -10.63 5.60 18.95
C ALA A 70 -11.28 6.88 19.51
N ALA A 71 -12.56 6.82 19.88
CA ALA A 71 -13.24 7.95 20.52
C ALA A 71 -12.65 8.34 21.89
N THR A 72 -11.91 7.45 22.57
CA THR A 72 -11.19 7.80 23.82
C THR A 72 -9.79 8.35 23.57
N LEU A 73 -9.33 8.35 22.32
CA LEU A 73 -7.97 8.74 21.92
C LEU A 73 -8.06 9.92 20.93
N PRO A 74 -8.03 11.18 21.41
CA PRO A 74 -8.33 12.35 20.58
C PRO A 74 -7.35 12.57 19.41
N ARG A 75 -6.16 11.96 19.47
CA ARG A 75 -5.14 12.04 18.42
C ARG A 75 -4.97 10.75 17.61
N LYS A 76 -5.83 9.74 17.81
CA LYS A 76 -5.77 8.46 17.10
C LYS A 76 -7.06 8.21 16.36
N CYS A 77 -6.95 7.71 15.14
CA CYS A 77 -8.12 7.28 14.39
C CYS A 77 -8.36 5.78 14.54
N VAL A 78 -9.53 5.32 14.06
CA VAL A 78 -9.94 3.91 14.07
C VAL A 78 -8.88 3.01 13.40
N ARG A 79 -8.25 3.48 12.32
CA ARG A 79 -7.18 2.76 11.62
C ARG A 79 -5.96 2.54 12.52
N ASP A 80 -5.53 3.56 13.24
CA ASP A 80 -4.36 3.48 14.13
C ASP A 80 -4.62 2.49 15.27
N VAL A 81 -5.82 2.52 15.85
CA VAL A 81 -6.27 1.59 16.89
C VAL A 81 -6.28 0.16 16.36
N ALA A 82 -6.91 -0.10 15.21
CA ALA A 82 -6.98 -1.43 14.63
C ALA A 82 -5.58 -2.02 14.39
N PHE A 83 -4.68 -1.21 13.81
CA PHE A 83 -3.30 -1.62 13.56
C PHE A 83 -2.56 -1.94 14.86
N LYS A 84 -2.68 -1.07 15.88
CA LYS A 84 -2.02 -1.28 17.17
C LYS A 84 -2.56 -2.52 17.90
N VAL A 85 -3.87 -2.70 17.95
CA VAL A 85 -4.50 -3.87 18.59
C VAL A 85 -4.04 -5.16 17.90
N LYS A 86 -3.99 -5.17 16.56
CA LYS A 86 -3.48 -6.32 15.81
C LYS A 86 -2.01 -6.62 16.13
N ALA A 87 -1.18 -5.58 16.30
CA ALA A 87 0.22 -5.74 16.69
C ALA A 87 0.39 -6.25 18.14
N LEU A 88 -0.50 -5.86 19.06
CA LEU A 88 -0.48 -6.29 20.47
C LEU A 88 -1.09 -7.70 20.69
N GLY A 89 -2.10 -8.06 19.89
CA GLY A 89 -2.79 -9.35 19.95
C GLY A 89 -2.05 -10.49 19.24
N CYS A 90 -0.81 -10.27 18.84
CA CYS A 90 0.08 -11.30 18.30
C CYS A 90 1.04 -11.74 19.43
N PRO A 91 0.67 -12.74 20.26
CA PRO A 91 1.64 -13.38 21.15
C PRO A 91 2.62 -14.17 20.27
N SER A 92 3.88 -13.72 20.21
CA SER A 92 4.97 -14.22 19.34
C SER A 92 4.78 -13.79 17.86
N ALA A 93 5.69 -13.11 17.17
CA ALA A 93 7.14 -13.30 17.17
C ALA A 93 7.54 -14.76 17.29
N GLN A 94 6.80 -15.67 16.66
CA GLN A 94 7.49 -16.75 15.98
C GLN A 94 8.04 -16.15 14.69
N PRO A 95 9.36 -16.18 14.43
CA PRO A 95 9.81 -16.04 13.05
C PRO A 95 9.03 -17.07 12.26
N ALA A 96 8.41 -16.68 11.15
CA ALA A 96 7.82 -17.61 10.21
C ALA A 96 8.95 -18.48 9.61
N THR A 97 9.47 -19.44 10.37
CA THR A 97 10.30 -20.54 9.88
C THR A 97 9.37 -21.53 9.22
N GLY A 98 8.90 -21.15 8.03
CA GLY A 98 7.94 -21.91 7.24
C GLY A 98 7.79 -21.39 5.82
N ILE A 99 8.64 -20.47 5.36
CA ILE A 99 8.94 -20.39 3.94
C ILE A 99 9.89 -21.56 3.70
N LYS A 100 9.48 -22.56 2.91
CA LYS A 100 10.41 -23.51 2.30
C LYS A 100 11.51 -22.63 1.70
N ARG A 101 12.70 -22.60 2.32
CA ARG A 101 13.83 -21.82 1.81
C ARG A 101 13.97 -22.23 0.35
N MET A 102 13.58 -21.32 -0.54
CA MET A 102 13.89 -21.44 -1.95
C MET A 102 15.41 -21.63 -1.99
N LYS A 103 15.88 -22.65 -2.70
CA LYS A 103 17.31 -22.90 -2.87
C LYS A 103 17.92 -21.58 -3.36
N ILE A 104 18.65 -20.89 -2.48
CA ILE A 104 19.33 -19.65 -2.80
C ILE A 104 20.48 -20.11 -3.69
N GLU A 105 20.32 -19.94 -5.01
CA GLU A 105 21.44 -19.90 -5.93
C GLU A 105 22.49 -18.94 -5.34
N PRO A 106 23.79 -19.31 -5.34
CA PRO A 106 24.84 -18.40 -4.92
C PRO A 106 24.63 -17.04 -5.60
N TYR A 107 24.65 -15.95 -4.81
CA TYR A 107 24.49 -14.60 -5.33
C TYR A 107 25.61 -14.36 -6.36
N GLN A 108 25.26 -14.44 -7.65
CA GLN A 108 26.12 -14.02 -8.73
C GLN A 108 26.08 -12.49 -8.72
N GLU A 109 27.20 -11.84 -8.39
CA GLU A 109 27.34 -10.38 -8.51
C GLU A 109 26.76 -9.93 -9.85
N PRO A 110 25.81 -8.98 -9.88
CA PRO A 110 25.22 -8.51 -11.12
C PRO A 110 26.33 -7.95 -12.01
N ASN A 111 26.43 -8.48 -13.21
CA ASN A 111 27.36 -8.00 -14.24
C ASN A 111 27.20 -6.46 -14.34
N PRO A 112 28.29 -5.65 -14.39
CA PRO A 112 28.21 -4.18 -14.41
C PRO A 112 27.24 -3.59 -15.44
N GLN A 113 27.00 -4.26 -16.58
CA GLN A 113 25.96 -3.84 -17.53
C GLN A 113 24.54 -3.95 -16.98
N THR A 114 24.22 -5.00 -16.21
CA THR A 114 22.88 -5.22 -15.64
C THR A 114 22.56 -4.18 -14.56
N THR A 115 23.55 -3.80 -13.74
CA THR A 115 23.41 -2.76 -12.71
C THR A 115 23.17 -1.39 -13.33
N ALA A 116 23.93 -1.02 -14.37
CA ALA A 116 23.76 0.26 -15.05
C ALA A 116 22.38 0.42 -15.73
N ILE A 117 21.82 -0.67 -16.28
CA ILE A 117 20.48 -0.65 -16.88
C ILE A 117 19.41 -0.50 -15.79
N ALA A 118 19.57 -1.17 -14.64
CA ALA A 118 18.66 -1.05 -13.52
C ALA A 118 18.66 0.37 -12.92
N GLU A 119 19.84 0.97 -12.73
CA GLU A 119 19.98 2.35 -12.25
C GLU A 119 19.39 3.38 -13.23
N LEU A 120 19.54 3.14 -14.53
CA LEU A 120 18.96 4.00 -15.57
C LEU A 120 17.42 3.94 -15.55
N GLU A 121 16.84 2.74 -15.45
CA GLU A 121 15.38 2.57 -15.33
C GLU A 121 14.84 3.16 -14.03
N GLU A 122 15.56 3.03 -12.91
CA GLU A 122 15.22 3.66 -11.64
C GLU A 122 15.21 5.19 -11.76
N THR A 123 16.26 5.77 -12.36
CA THR A 123 16.36 7.21 -12.60
C THR A 123 15.21 7.70 -13.49
N ARG A 124 14.89 6.94 -14.54
CA ARG A 124 13.80 7.24 -15.46
C ARG A 124 12.44 7.20 -14.75
N LEU A 125 12.22 6.19 -13.92
CA LEU A 125 10.99 6.05 -13.14
C LEU A 125 10.82 7.19 -12.14
N ALA A 126 11.91 7.57 -11.44
CA ALA A 126 11.91 8.70 -10.52
C ALA A 126 11.54 10.02 -11.22
N ALA A 127 12.07 10.26 -12.43
CA ALA A 127 11.74 11.43 -13.22
C ALA A 127 10.25 11.48 -13.60
N LEU A 128 9.66 10.36 -14.00
CA LEU A 128 8.22 10.29 -14.33
C LEU A 128 7.33 10.56 -13.12
N LEU A 129 7.71 10.06 -11.93
CA LEU A 129 6.97 10.31 -10.70
C LEU A 129 7.08 11.77 -10.26
N GLN A 130 8.26 12.37 -10.38
CA GLN A 130 8.45 13.79 -10.12
C GLN A 130 7.60 14.65 -11.08
N ASP A 131 7.53 14.24 -12.34
CA ASP A 131 6.72 14.91 -13.33
C ASP A 131 5.22 14.84 -13.02
N ASN A 132 4.75 13.70 -12.53
CA ASN A 132 3.38 13.54 -12.05
C ASN A 132 3.05 14.47 -10.89
N ILE A 133 3.99 14.68 -9.96
CA ILE A 133 3.82 15.64 -8.86
C ILE A 133 3.59 17.06 -9.42
N LEU A 134 4.40 17.47 -10.40
CA LEU A 134 4.27 18.78 -11.03
C LEU A 134 2.95 18.91 -11.80
N ALA A 135 2.55 17.89 -12.55
CA ALA A 135 1.28 17.87 -13.27
C ALA A 135 0.09 18.01 -12.31
N ILE A 136 0.09 17.29 -11.19
CA ILE A 136 -0.95 17.37 -10.16
C ILE A 136 -1.02 18.77 -9.54
N ASN A 137 0.12 19.34 -9.16
CA ASN A 137 0.17 20.69 -8.57
C ASN A 137 -0.30 21.77 -9.56
N THR A 138 0.01 21.60 -10.84
CA THR A 138 -0.48 22.47 -11.91
C THR A 138 -1.99 22.34 -12.05
N MET A 139 -2.52 21.11 -12.11
CA MET A 139 -3.96 20.86 -12.17
C MET A 139 -4.70 21.48 -10.99
N ARG A 140 -4.15 21.35 -9.79
CA ARG A 140 -4.68 21.97 -8.57
C ARG A 140 -4.73 23.49 -8.69
N THR A 141 -3.65 24.11 -9.16
CA THR A 141 -3.55 25.57 -9.32
C THR A 141 -4.57 26.07 -10.34
N ASN A 142 -4.72 25.38 -11.45
CA ASN A 142 -5.71 25.71 -12.47
C ASN A 142 -7.14 25.61 -11.96
N LEU A 143 -7.47 24.57 -11.19
CA LEU A 143 -8.78 24.44 -10.54
C LEU A 143 -9.06 25.58 -9.55
N LEU A 144 -8.08 25.96 -8.73
CA LEU A 144 -8.21 27.08 -7.79
C LEU A 144 -8.45 28.42 -8.50
N ASN A 145 -7.92 28.57 -9.72
CA ASN A 145 -8.12 29.75 -10.54
C ASN A 145 -9.31 29.65 -11.52
N GLY A 146 -10.11 28.59 -11.44
CA GLY A 146 -11.28 28.39 -12.31
C GLY A 146 -10.96 28.02 -13.76
N ARG A 147 -9.71 27.65 -14.08
CA ARG A 147 -9.24 27.28 -15.44
C ARG A 147 -9.16 25.78 -15.62
N ALA A 148 -10.28 25.08 -15.45
CA ALA A 148 -10.31 23.61 -15.48
C ALA A 148 -10.03 23.04 -16.89
N ASP A 149 -10.32 23.80 -17.94
CA ASP A 149 -10.07 23.46 -19.34
C ASP A 149 -8.58 23.29 -19.66
N GLU A 150 -7.71 24.05 -18.99
CA GLU A 150 -6.25 23.94 -19.13
C GLU A 150 -5.68 22.62 -18.58
N ASN A 151 -6.46 21.86 -17.79
CA ASN A 151 -6.00 20.59 -17.20
C ASN A 151 -6.01 19.43 -18.18
N CYS A 152 -6.61 19.57 -19.35
CA CYS A 152 -6.73 18.47 -20.30
C CYS A 152 -5.34 17.93 -20.68
N SER A 153 -4.41 18.81 -21.05
CA SER A 153 -3.04 18.43 -21.39
C SER A 153 -2.27 17.81 -20.21
N GLN A 154 -2.46 18.34 -19.00
CA GLN A 154 -1.83 17.82 -17.78
C GLN A 154 -2.34 16.41 -17.43
N MET A 155 -3.63 16.17 -17.63
CA MET A 155 -4.25 14.87 -17.39
C MET A 155 -3.77 13.83 -18.41
N LEU A 156 -3.66 14.19 -19.70
CA LEU A 156 -3.08 13.30 -20.71
C LEU A 156 -1.63 12.93 -20.37
N ARG A 157 -0.84 13.92 -19.95
CA ARG A 157 0.56 13.71 -19.53
C ARG A 157 0.66 12.79 -18.32
N PHE A 158 -0.09 13.08 -17.27
CA PHE A 158 -0.16 12.24 -16.06
C PHE A 158 -0.54 10.79 -16.40
N ARG A 159 -1.55 10.61 -17.26
CA ARG A 159 -1.98 9.29 -17.73
C ARG A 159 -0.86 8.55 -18.46
N GLY A 160 -0.17 9.21 -19.39
CA GLY A 160 0.94 8.61 -20.14
C GLY A 160 2.11 8.20 -19.25
N ASN A 161 2.45 9.03 -18.26
CA ASN A 161 3.46 8.71 -17.26
C ASN A 161 3.06 7.47 -16.44
N CYS A 162 1.80 7.38 -16.00
CA CYS A 162 1.29 6.20 -15.30
C CYS A 162 1.34 4.93 -16.14
N GLU A 163 0.96 4.99 -17.43
CA GLU A 163 1.07 3.84 -18.32
C GLU A 163 2.53 3.38 -18.48
N THR A 164 3.45 4.33 -18.61
CA THR A 164 4.89 4.05 -18.72
C THR A 164 5.44 3.39 -17.45
N VAL A 165 5.05 3.90 -16.28
CA VAL A 165 5.40 3.32 -14.98
C VAL A 165 4.85 1.89 -14.86
N LEU A 166 3.56 1.71 -15.15
CA LEU A 166 2.91 0.40 -15.07
C LEU A 166 3.53 -0.61 -16.03
N SER A 167 3.89 -0.18 -17.25
CA SER A 167 4.59 -1.04 -18.21
C SER A 167 5.96 -1.48 -17.69
N ALA A 168 6.72 -0.59 -17.05
CA ALA A 168 8.02 -0.92 -16.46
C ALA A 168 7.88 -1.89 -15.28
N LEU A 169 6.84 -1.71 -14.46
CA LEU A 169 6.55 -2.57 -13.31
C LEU A 169 5.89 -3.90 -13.67
N SER A 170 5.28 -4.03 -14.85
CA SER A 170 4.57 -5.23 -15.28
C SER A 170 5.44 -6.50 -15.25
N GLY A 171 6.77 -6.37 -15.39
CA GLY A 171 7.70 -7.49 -15.24
C GLY A 171 7.87 -7.96 -13.79
N ILE A 172 7.76 -7.05 -12.82
CA ILE A 172 7.99 -7.29 -11.38
C ILE A 172 6.76 -7.97 -10.74
N CYS A 173 5.55 -7.63 -11.19
CA CYS A 173 4.30 -8.18 -10.66
C CYS A 173 3.96 -9.60 -11.15
N THR A 174 4.78 -10.21 -12.01
CA THR A 174 4.59 -11.61 -12.47
C THR A 174 4.91 -12.66 -11.40
N SER A 175 5.48 -12.24 -10.26
CA SER A 175 5.86 -13.12 -9.15
C SER A 175 4.71 -13.51 -8.20
N ILE A 176 3.45 -13.19 -8.51
CA ILE A 176 2.32 -13.71 -7.73
C ILE A 176 1.87 -15.02 -8.39
N PRO A 177 2.31 -16.20 -7.90
CA PRO A 177 1.76 -17.45 -8.40
C PRO A 177 0.25 -17.46 -8.14
N PRO A 178 -0.56 -17.97 -9.09
CA PRO A 178 -1.99 -18.08 -8.88
C PRO A 178 -2.26 -18.83 -7.58
N LEU A 179 -3.08 -18.25 -6.71
CA LEU A 179 -3.45 -18.85 -5.44
C LEU A 179 -4.00 -20.26 -5.73
N PRO A 180 -3.44 -21.34 -5.16
CA PRO A 180 -3.93 -22.69 -5.35
C PRO A 180 -5.23 -22.86 -4.57
N LEU A 181 -6.31 -22.29 -5.09
CA LEU A 181 -7.65 -22.39 -4.54
C LEU A 181 -8.46 -23.23 -5.51
N GLN A 182 -8.77 -24.47 -5.10
CA GLN A 182 -9.81 -25.24 -5.77
C GLN A 182 -11.15 -24.70 -5.26
N LEU A 183 -11.85 -23.93 -6.08
CA LEU A 183 -13.24 -23.57 -5.82
C LEU A 183 -14.06 -24.85 -5.91
N ASP A 184 -14.70 -25.22 -4.79
CA ASP A 184 -15.63 -26.35 -4.77
C ASP A 184 -16.88 -25.96 -5.55
N THR A 185 -16.93 -26.39 -6.81
CA THR A 185 -18.02 -26.12 -7.76
C THR A 185 -19.07 -27.22 -7.74
N SER A 186 -19.00 -28.17 -6.80
CA SER A 186 -19.92 -29.30 -6.68
C SER A 186 -21.39 -28.90 -6.56
N LEU A 187 -21.68 -27.69 -6.07
CA LEU A 187 -23.04 -27.15 -5.94
C LEU A 187 -23.56 -26.48 -7.22
N ILE A 188 -22.73 -26.29 -8.23
CA ILE A 188 -23.07 -25.61 -9.49
C ILE A 188 -23.60 -26.64 -10.52
N ASP A 189 -23.31 -27.92 -10.33
CA ASP A 189 -23.74 -29.03 -11.21
C ASP A 189 -25.08 -29.66 -10.79
N GLY A 190 -25.91 -28.90 -10.08
CA GLY A 190 -27.31 -29.24 -9.82
C GLY A 190 -28.21 -28.62 -10.89
N ASP A 191 -28.76 -29.47 -11.75
CA ASP A 191 -29.83 -29.20 -12.74
C ASP A 191 -29.39 -28.92 -14.19
N ASN A 192 -28.75 -29.89 -14.83
CA ASN A 192 -29.04 -30.15 -16.24
C ASN A 192 -29.14 -31.66 -16.54
N ALA A 193 -30.03 -32.34 -15.82
CA ALA A 193 -30.48 -33.68 -16.16
C ALA A 193 -31.99 -33.66 -16.38
N GLY A 194 -32.43 -33.40 -17.61
CA GLY A 194 -33.83 -33.63 -17.94
C GLY A 194 -34.34 -32.95 -19.20
N THR A 195 -33.94 -33.44 -20.38
CA THR A 195 -34.87 -33.65 -21.52
C THR A 195 -34.20 -34.49 -22.62
N ASN A 196 -33.98 -35.77 -22.33
CA ASN A 196 -33.86 -36.80 -23.37
C ASN A 196 -35.26 -37.34 -23.68
N ASN A 197 -35.76 -37.11 -24.91
CA ASN A 197 -36.22 -38.12 -25.86
C ASN A 197 -37.32 -37.59 -26.80
N ARG A 198 -37.07 -37.70 -28.12
CA ARG A 198 -37.97 -38.40 -29.07
C ARG A 198 -37.24 -38.76 -30.37
N ILE A 199 -36.74 -39.99 -30.36
CA ILE A 199 -36.71 -41.01 -31.43
C ILE A 199 -37.49 -40.64 -32.72
N SER A 200 -36.86 -40.78 -33.90
CA SER A 200 -37.24 -41.75 -34.96
C SER A 200 -36.50 -41.52 -36.30
N SER A 201 -35.64 -42.49 -36.63
CA SER A 201 -35.34 -43.13 -37.92
C SER A 201 -35.80 -42.51 -39.26
N ASN A 202 -34.85 -42.31 -40.19
CA ASN A 202 -34.78 -42.91 -41.55
C ASN A 202 -33.66 -42.21 -42.37
N LYS A 203 -32.58 -42.91 -42.74
CA LYS A 203 -32.36 -43.78 -43.93
C LYS A 203 -31.80 -42.99 -45.14
N ASN A 204 -30.54 -43.33 -45.46
CA ASN A 204 -29.83 -43.32 -46.74
C ASN A 204 -30.12 -42.22 -47.76
N GLN A 205 -29.05 -41.50 -48.16
CA GLN A 205 -28.64 -41.47 -49.56
C GLN A 205 -27.13 -41.34 -49.67
#